data_AF-A0A482THJ6-F1
#
_entry.id   AF-A0A482THJ6-F1
#
_cell.length_a   1.000
_cell.length_b   1.000
_cell.length_c   1.000
_cell.angle_alpha   90.00
_cell.angle_beta   90.00
_cell.angle_gamma   90.00
#
_symmetry.space_group_name_H-M   'P 1'
#
loop_
_entity.id
_entity.type
_entity.pdbx_description
1 polymer ?
#
loop_
_entity_poly.entity_id
_entity_poly.type
_entity_poly.pdbx_seq_one_letter_code
_entity_poly.pdbx_strand_id
1 'polypeptide(L)'
;MARKILLLSFLLSFLSNYSQDSIAYFSEALRLNINSYNAASNRAFENKDFNEGKRLFDSLVQYKLIGTRFDDFTVKGYNSKDVILNNINKPILLVTYTSWCILNKGDAPALNELAKKYPENLQIIILFWDKKQNLKKIATQFSNAIKICYANESYANDFRIIATLKHTLGIPTVFFIDEDKKVVNINRIKNHYKPKISFYTALTISYDLFDQMINPYLNKITSNSAIVNNND
;
A
#
# COMPACT_ATOMS: atom_id res chain seq x y z
N MET A 1 -54.04 14.13 23.63
CA MET A 1 -52.77 14.61 23.02
C MET A 1 -51.55 13.82 23.48
N ALA A 2 -51.41 13.50 24.79
CA ALA A 2 -50.25 12.78 25.35
C ALA A 2 -49.87 11.47 24.62
N ARG A 3 -50.86 10.67 24.18
CA ARG A 3 -50.61 9.40 23.48
C ARG A 3 -49.99 9.57 22.08
N LYS A 4 -50.31 10.67 21.37
CA LYS A 4 -49.69 11.00 20.08
C LYS A 4 -48.27 11.55 20.26
N ILE A 5 -48.01 12.24 21.38
CA ILE A 5 -46.68 12.76 21.74
C ILE A 5 -45.74 11.60 22.13
N LEU A 6 -46.22 10.61 22.87
CA LEU A 6 -45.45 9.39 23.21
C LEU A 6 -45.10 8.55 21.97
N LEU A 7 -46.04 8.39 21.03
CA LEU A 7 -45.77 7.71 19.75
C LEU A 7 -44.75 8.46 18.88
N LEU A 8 -44.81 9.79 18.85
CA LEU A 8 -43.84 10.61 18.15
C LEU A 8 -42.45 10.50 18.80
N SER A 9 -42.37 10.54 20.13
CA SER A 9 -41.12 10.32 20.87
C SER A 9 -40.51 8.94 20.64
N PHE A 10 -41.33 7.91 20.45
CA PHE A 10 -40.86 6.55 20.15
C PHE A 10 -40.37 6.40 18.71
N LEU A 11 -40.95 7.14 17.76
CA LEU A 11 -40.51 7.17 16.36
C LEU A 11 -39.20 7.94 16.17
N LEU A 12 -38.97 9.02 16.93
CA LEU A 12 -37.72 9.79 16.85
C LEU A 12 -36.51 9.04 17.43
N SER A 13 -36.68 8.14 18.40
CA SER A 13 -35.57 7.35 18.95
C SER A 13 -35.04 6.27 18.01
N PHE A 14 -35.80 5.85 16.97
CA PHE A 14 -35.27 4.97 15.92
C PHE A 14 -34.40 5.70 14.89
N LEU A 15 -34.57 7.02 14.73
CA LEU A 15 -33.76 7.83 13.81
C LEU A 15 -32.38 8.15 14.38
N SER A 16 -32.14 7.96 15.68
CA SER A 16 -30.87 8.27 16.34
C SER A 16 -29.78 7.20 16.17
N ASN A 17 -30.03 6.10 15.46
CA ASN A 17 -28.98 5.15 15.07
C ASN A 17 -28.20 5.64 13.83
N TYR A 18 -27.81 6.91 13.81
CA TYR A 18 -26.84 7.39 12.85
C TYR A 18 -25.50 6.71 13.15
N SER A 19 -25.14 5.81 12.23
CA SER A 19 -23.83 5.21 11.98
C SER A 19 -22.73 5.81 12.85
N GLN A 20 -22.20 5.02 13.79
CA GLN A 20 -20.82 5.27 14.23
C GLN A 20 -19.99 5.15 12.96
N ASP A 21 -19.47 6.26 12.45
CA ASP A 21 -18.42 6.30 11.44
C ASP A 21 -17.15 5.68 12.06
N SER A 22 -17.18 4.37 12.31
CA SER A 22 -16.04 3.63 12.77
C SER A 22 -15.06 3.59 11.61
N ILE A 23 -13.88 4.17 11.82
CA ILE A 23 -12.78 4.11 10.85
C ILE A 23 -12.52 2.64 10.50
N ALA A 24 -12.71 2.28 9.24
CA ALA A 24 -12.37 0.95 8.74
C ALA A 24 -10.85 0.85 8.55
N TYR A 25 -10.18 0.10 9.41
CA TYR A 25 -8.75 -0.19 9.28
C TYR A 25 -8.48 -1.22 8.18
N PHE A 26 -7.34 -1.07 7.51
CA PHE A 26 -6.89 -1.93 6.44
C PHE A 26 -6.78 -3.40 6.88
N SER A 27 -6.13 -3.66 8.01
CA SER A 27 -5.96 -5.02 8.56
C SER A 27 -7.29 -5.69 8.84
N GLU A 28 -8.27 -4.95 9.35
CA GLU A 28 -9.60 -5.45 9.65
C GLU A 28 -10.38 -5.75 8.37
N ALA A 29 -10.41 -4.82 7.42
CA ALA A 29 -11.02 -5.03 6.11
C ALA A 29 -10.40 -6.23 5.39
N LEU A 30 -9.07 -6.39 5.48
CA LEU A 30 -8.36 -7.54 4.93
C LEU A 30 -8.77 -8.83 5.62
N ARG A 31 -8.74 -8.87 6.96
CA ARG A 31 -9.11 -10.04 7.77
C ARG A 31 -10.53 -10.54 7.44
N LEU A 32 -11.48 -9.62 7.24
CA LEU A 32 -12.86 -9.94 6.91
C LEU A 32 -13.04 -10.54 5.49
N ASN A 33 -12.11 -10.28 4.57
CA ASN A 33 -12.27 -10.63 3.16
C ASN A 33 -11.22 -11.64 2.62
N ILE A 34 -10.12 -11.87 3.35
CA ILE A 34 -8.97 -12.64 2.84
C ILE A 34 -9.28 -14.13 2.64
N ASN A 35 -10.09 -14.72 3.52
CA ASN A 35 -10.39 -16.16 3.46
C ASN A 35 -11.21 -16.52 2.22
N SER A 36 -12.25 -15.75 1.93
CA SER A 36 -13.10 -15.95 0.74
C SER A 36 -12.33 -15.66 -0.55
N TYR A 37 -11.51 -14.61 -0.57
CA TYR A 37 -10.60 -14.32 -1.67
C TYR A 37 -9.62 -15.48 -1.91
N ASN A 38 -8.95 -16.00 -0.88
CA ASN A 38 -7.97 -17.08 -1.03
C ASN A 38 -8.62 -18.36 -1.59
N ALA A 39 -9.80 -18.72 -1.09
CA ALA A 39 -10.52 -19.89 -1.59
C ALA A 39 -10.86 -19.74 -3.09
N ALA A 40 -11.34 -18.58 -3.51
CA ALA A 40 -11.67 -18.30 -4.91
C ALA A 40 -10.41 -18.21 -5.79
N SER A 41 -9.37 -17.53 -5.32
CA SER A 41 -8.11 -17.35 -6.03
C SER A 41 -7.37 -18.68 -6.23
N ASN A 42 -7.37 -19.56 -5.23
CA ASN A 42 -6.76 -20.88 -5.34
C ASN A 42 -7.48 -21.73 -6.38
N ARG A 43 -8.82 -21.72 -6.39
CA ARG A 43 -9.61 -22.42 -7.41
C ARG A 43 -9.32 -21.89 -8.81
N ALA A 44 -9.24 -20.56 -8.99
CA ALA A 44 -8.89 -19.96 -10.27
C ALA A 44 -7.49 -20.40 -10.73
N PHE A 45 -6.52 -20.43 -9.81
CA PHE A 45 -5.16 -20.90 -10.09
C PHE A 45 -5.11 -22.39 -10.47
N GLU A 46 -5.78 -23.27 -9.72
CA GLU A 46 -5.89 -24.70 -10.00
C GLU A 46 -6.48 -24.97 -11.39
N ASN A 47 -7.47 -24.16 -11.79
CA ASN A 47 -8.10 -24.21 -13.10
C ASN A 47 -7.29 -23.49 -14.20
N LYS A 48 -6.12 -22.91 -13.88
CA LYS A 48 -5.29 -22.09 -14.78
C LYS A 48 -6.02 -20.87 -15.35
N ASP A 49 -7.06 -20.39 -14.67
CA ASP A 49 -7.80 -19.18 -15.04
C ASP A 49 -7.14 -17.95 -14.40
N PHE A 50 -6.05 -17.50 -15.03
CA PHE A 50 -5.29 -16.34 -14.56
C PHE A 50 -6.06 -15.02 -14.72
N ASN A 51 -7.02 -14.96 -15.63
CA ASN A 51 -7.88 -13.78 -15.81
C ASN A 51 -8.83 -13.64 -14.63
N GLU A 52 -9.44 -14.74 -14.19
CA GLU A 52 -10.26 -14.76 -12.98
C GLU A 52 -9.43 -14.47 -11.73
N GLY A 53 -8.23 -15.05 -11.61
CA GLY A 53 -7.32 -14.74 -10.51
C GLY A 53 -6.95 -13.24 -10.44
N LYS A 54 -6.78 -12.60 -11.61
CA LYS A 54 -6.59 -11.13 -11.69
C LYS A 54 -7.87 -10.40 -11.25
N ARG A 55 -9.03 -10.75 -11.80
CA ARG A 55 -10.31 -10.11 -11.48
C ARG A 55 -10.64 -10.18 -9.99
N LEU A 56 -10.40 -11.33 -9.36
CA LEU A 56 -10.63 -11.53 -7.92
C LEU A 56 -9.74 -10.61 -7.08
N PHE A 57 -8.47 -10.46 -7.44
CA PHE A 57 -7.56 -9.55 -6.74
C PHE A 57 -7.97 -8.09 -6.94
N ASP A 58 -8.27 -7.69 -8.18
CA ASP A 58 -8.71 -6.34 -8.49
C ASP A 58 -10.01 -6.02 -7.73
N SER A 59 -10.92 -6.99 -7.61
CA SER A 59 -12.17 -6.85 -6.83
C SER A 59 -11.92 -6.72 -5.32
N LEU A 60 -10.99 -7.51 -4.76
CA LEU A 60 -10.61 -7.37 -3.35
C LEU A 60 -10.06 -5.96 -3.08
N VAL A 61 -9.11 -5.52 -3.91
CA VAL A 61 -8.49 -4.21 -3.77
C VAL A 61 -9.51 -3.09 -3.92
N GLN A 62 -10.24 -3.05 -5.03
CA GLN A 62 -11.12 -1.94 -5.38
C GLN A 62 -12.29 -1.78 -4.41
N TYR A 63 -12.92 -2.88 -3.99
CA TYR A 63 -14.17 -2.82 -3.25
C TYR A 63 -14.03 -3.07 -1.75
N LYS A 64 -12.88 -3.59 -1.28
CA LYS A 64 -12.69 -3.94 0.14
C LYS A 64 -11.52 -3.21 0.80
N LEU A 65 -10.46 -2.88 0.07
CA LEU A 65 -9.22 -2.35 0.66
C LEU A 65 -9.00 -0.87 0.38
N ILE A 66 -9.24 -0.41 -0.85
CA ILE A 66 -9.15 1.02 -1.18
C ILE A 66 -10.14 1.80 -0.31
N GLY A 67 -9.65 2.89 0.26
CA GLY A 67 -10.40 3.79 1.13
C GLY A 67 -10.34 3.48 2.62
N THR A 68 -9.78 2.33 3.00
CA THR A 68 -9.51 2.00 4.40
C THR A 68 -8.35 2.83 4.95
N ARG A 69 -8.30 3.00 6.29
CA ARG A 69 -7.14 3.60 6.96
C ARG A 69 -6.05 2.54 7.13
N PHE A 70 -4.87 2.79 6.61
CA PHE A 70 -3.71 1.94 6.80
C PHE A 70 -3.35 1.88 8.29
N ASP A 71 -3.13 0.68 8.79
CA ASP A 71 -2.69 0.47 10.17
C ASP A 71 -1.36 1.17 10.43
N ASP A 72 -1.19 1.67 11.65
CA ASP A 72 0.12 2.15 12.06
C ASP A 72 1.08 0.97 12.16
N PHE A 73 2.28 1.10 11.62
CA PHE A 73 3.35 0.13 11.77
C PHE A 73 4.66 0.85 12.05
N THR A 74 5.44 0.27 12.95
CA THR A 74 6.84 0.63 13.16
C THR A 74 7.71 -0.41 12.49
N VAL A 75 8.52 0.00 11.52
CA VAL A 75 9.45 -0.88 10.80
C VAL A 75 10.89 -0.45 11.03
N LYS A 76 11.81 -1.42 11.07
CA LYS A 76 13.21 -1.13 11.37
C LYS A 76 13.89 -0.49 10.18
N GLY A 77 14.63 0.60 10.42
CA GLY A 77 15.42 1.27 9.39
C GLY A 77 16.75 0.54 9.12
N TYR A 78 17.12 0.35 7.85
CA TYR A 78 18.40 -0.28 7.50
C TYR A 78 19.60 0.61 7.87
N ASN A 79 19.59 1.86 7.38
CA ASN A 79 20.59 2.91 7.64
C ASN A 79 20.00 4.11 8.39
N SER A 80 18.85 3.93 9.02
CA SER A 80 18.10 4.98 9.70
C SER A 80 17.51 4.46 11.01
N LYS A 81 16.94 5.37 11.81
CA LYS A 81 16.07 4.99 12.93
C LYS A 81 14.85 4.25 12.41
N ASP A 82 14.17 3.56 13.32
CA ASP A 82 12.88 2.94 13.04
C ASP A 82 11.88 3.95 12.47
N VAL A 83 11.10 3.50 11.51
CA VAL A 83 10.14 4.30 10.76
C VAL A 83 8.75 3.95 11.26
N ILE A 84 8.10 4.92 11.88
CA ILE A 84 6.68 4.86 12.26
C ILE A 84 5.90 5.44 11.09
N LEU A 85 5.07 4.62 10.43
CA LEU A 85 4.39 5.03 9.21
C LEU A 85 3.45 6.22 9.44
N ASN A 86 2.76 6.26 10.58
CA ASN A 86 1.87 7.38 10.90
C ASN A 86 2.58 8.72 11.12
N ASN A 87 3.88 8.73 11.44
CA ASN A 87 4.64 9.96 11.65
C ASN A 87 5.10 10.62 10.33
N ILE A 88 4.74 10.06 9.18
CA ILE A 88 5.12 10.60 7.87
C ILE A 88 3.98 11.47 7.36
N ASN A 89 4.24 12.78 7.23
CA ASN A 89 3.24 13.78 6.82
C ASN A 89 3.15 13.96 5.29
N LYS A 90 3.68 13.00 4.52
CA LYS A 90 3.64 12.97 3.05
C LYS A 90 2.92 11.69 2.62
N PRO A 91 2.29 11.65 1.43
CA PRO A 91 1.90 10.40 0.80
C PRO A 91 3.07 9.40 0.79
N ILE A 92 2.77 8.11 0.97
CA ILE A 92 3.74 7.03 1.07
C ILE A 92 3.56 6.09 -0.12
N LEU A 93 4.64 5.89 -0.89
CA LEU A 93 4.78 4.72 -1.76
C LEU A 93 5.53 3.64 -0.98
N LEU A 94 4.80 2.64 -0.49
CA LEU A 94 5.36 1.50 0.23
C LEU A 94 5.52 0.33 -0.73
N VAL A 95 6.77 -0.03 -1.03
CA VAL A 95 7.12 -1.16 -1.89
C VAL A 95 7.64 -2.29 -1.03
N THR A 96 7.06 -3.48 -1.14
CA THR A 96 7.47 -4.65 -0.35
C THR A 96 8.24 -5.64 -1.21
N TYR A 97 9.35 -6.15 -0.70
CA TYR A 97 10.18 -7.16 -1.38
C TYR A 97 10.63 -8.25 -0.41
N THR A 98 11.11 -9.36 -0.95
CA THR A 98 12.01 -10.28 -0.25
C THR A 98 13.41 -10.14 -0.84
N SER A 99 14.45 -10.46 -0.08
CA SER A 99 15.84 -10.40 -0.58
C SER A 99 16.13 -11.38 -1.71
N TRP A 100 15.41 -12.49 -1.75
CA TRP A 100 15.49 -13.50 -2.81
C TRP A 100 14.61 -13.16 -4.02
N CYS A 101 13.87 -12.05 -3.96
CA CYS A 101 13.11 -11.58 -5.11
C CYS A 101 14.08 -11.14 -6.22
N ILE A 102 13.83 -11.62 -7.44
CA ILE A 102 14.53 -11.10 -8.61
C ILE A 102 13.96 -9.72 -8.92
N LEU A 103 14.64 -8.69 -8.41
CA LEU A 103 14.34 -7.30 -8.76
C LEU A 103 14.55 -7.12 -10.26
N ASN A 104 13.60 -6.45 -10.92
CA ASN A 104 13.86 -5.99 -12.27
C ASN A 104 14.98 -4.95 -12.17
N LYS A 105 15.97 -5.01 -13.07
CA LYS A 105 17.09 -4.06 -13.08
C LYS A 105 16.68 -2.59 -13.27
N GLY A 106 15.43 -2.36 -13.68
CA GLY A 106 14.80 -1.04 -13.75
C GLY A 106 14.18 -0.55 -12.44
N ASP A 107 13.90 -1.42 -11.46
CA ASP A 107 13.12 -1.06 -10.26
C ASP A 107 13.84 -0.02 -9.40
N ALA A 108 15.10 -0.29 -9.04
CA ALA A 108 15.86 0.64 -8.21
C ALA A 108 16.13 1.99 -8.91
N PRO A 109 16.57 2.02 -10.19
CA PRO A 109 16.68 3.28 -10.92
C PRO A 109 15.35 4.05 -11.03
N ALA A 110 14.24 3.39 -11.32
CA ALA A 110 12.93 4.03 -11.42
C ALA A 110 12.50 4.67 -10.09
N LEU A 111 12.63 3.93 -8.99
CA LEU A 111 12.31 4.46 -7.65
C LEU A 111 13.22 5.62 -7.26
N ASN A 112 14.50 5.58 -7.64
CA ASN A 112 15.43 6.69 -7.42
C ASN A 112 15.03 7.95 -8.22
N GLU A 113 14.61 7.79 -9.47
CA GLU A 113 14.10 8.90 -10.29
C GLU A 113 12.83 9.51 -9.70
N LEU A 114 11.89 8.69 -9.23
CA LEU A 114 10.68 9.17 -8.58
C LEU A 114 10.96 9.88 -7.25
N ALA A 115 11.87 9.36 -6.44
CA ALA A 115 12.31 10.02 -5.20
C ALA A 115 12.93 11.39 -5.48
N LYS A 116 13.69 11.51 -6.58
CA LYS A 116 14.27 12.78 -7.03
C LYS A 116 13.22 13.74 -7.61
N LYS A 117 12.21 13.22 -8.31
CA LYS A 117 11.14 14.00 -8.94
C LYS A 117 10.16 14.58 -7.92
N TYR A 118 9.87 13.86 -6.84
CA TYR A 118 8.87 14.25 -5.84
C TYR A 118 9.41 14.32 -4.40
N PRO A 119 10.52 15.01 -4.12
CA PRO A 119 11.17 14.99 -2.81
C PRO A 119 10.30 15.58 -1.69
N GLU A 120 9.49 16.59 -2.03
CA GLU A 120 8.59 17.25 -1.06
C GLU A 120 7.19 16.64 -0.99
N ASN A 121 6.78 15.90 -2.01
CA ASN A 121 5.39 15.45 -2.16
C ASN A 121 5.21 13.94 -1.94
N LEU A 122 6.30 13.20 -1.76
CA LEU A 122 6.26 11.74 -1.66
C LEU A 122 7.36 11.20 -0.74
N GLN A 123 7.00 10.28 0.14
CA GLN A 123 7.96 9.42 0.84
C GLN A 123 7.94 8.02 0.21
N ILE A 124 9.05 7.62 -0.40
CA ILE A 124 9.22 6.24 -0.85
C ILE A 124 9.83 5.42 0.30
N ILE A 125 9.19 4.29 0.61
CA ILE A 125 9.65 3.30 1.59
C ILE A 125 9.76 1.95 0.91
N ILE A 126 10.90 1.29 1.08
CA ILE A 126 11.09 -0.08 0.61
C ILE A 126 11.22 -0.98 1.83
N LEU A 127 10.25 -1.89 2.00
CA LEU A 127 10.21 -2.82 3.12
C LEU A 127 10.62 -4.22 2.64
N PHE A 128 11.75 -4.70 3.15
CA PHE A 128 12.20 -6.07 2.90
C PHE A 128 11.73 -7.02 4.00
N TRP A 129 11.11 -8.12 3.59
CA TRP A 129 10.75 -9.25 4.45
C TRP A 129 11.97 -10.13 4.76
N ASP A 130 13.01 -9.54 5.34
CA ASP A 130 14.27 -10.22 5.63
C ASP A 130 15.05 -9.62 6.83
N LYS A 131 16.13 -10.29 7.21
CA LYS A 131 17.11 -9.84 8.20
C LYS A 131 18.01 -8.75 7.64
N LYS A 132 18.39 -7.80 8.50
CA LYS A 132 19.25 -6.65 8.16
C LYS A 132 20.50 -7.04 7.35
N GLN A 133 21.21 -8.09 7.78
CA GLN A 133 22.47 -8.54 7.15
C GLN A 133 22.34 -8.90 5.67
N ASN A 134 21.16 -9.37 5.23
CA ASN A 134 20.93 -9.80 3.85
C ASN A 134 20.72 -8.61 2.90
N LEU A 135 20.49 -7.42 3.44
CA LEU A 135 20.19 -6.22 2.65
C LEU A 135 21.43 -5.45 2.21
N LYS A 136 22.63 -5.82 2.68
CA LYS A 136 23.85 -5.04 2.47
C LYS A 136 24.11 -4.67 1.01
N LYS A 137 23.93 -5.61 0.07
CA LYS A 137 24.15 -5.39 -1.37
C LYS A 137 22.94 -4.80 -2.10
N ILE A 138 21.74 -5.02 -1.57
CA ILE A 138 20.50 -4.55 -2.20
C ILE A 138 20.30 -3.07 -1.87
N ALA A 139 20.55 -2.70 -0.62
CA ALA A 139 20.34 -1.36 -0.12
C ALA A 139 21.17 -0.29 -0.86
N THR A 140 22.36 -0.65 -1.35
CA THR A 140 23.25 0.26 -2.08
C THR A 140 22.73 0.66 -3.46
N GLN A 141 21.69 -0.01 -3.97
CA GLN A 141 21.08 0.31 -5.26
C GLN A 141 20.10 1.50 -5.17
N PHE A 142 19.69 1.86 -3.97
CA PHE A 142 18.69 2.90 -3.72
C PHE A 142 19.36 4.17 -3.20
N SER A 143 18.79 5.31 -3.59
CA SER A 143 19.22 6.62 -3.13
C SER A 143 18.88 6.84 -1.66
N ASN A 144 19.62 7.72 -0.99
CA ASN A 144 19.38 8.06 0.43
C ASN A 144 18.04 8.78 0.67
N ALA A 145 17.37 9.25 -0.39
CA ALA A 145 16.01 9.82 -0.29
C ALA A 145 14.95 8.74 -0.02
N ILE A 146 15.27 7.48 -0.29
CA ILE A 146 14.39 6.33 -0.06
C ILE A 146 14.67 5.74 1.32
N LYS A 147 13.61 5.53 2.10
CA LYS A 147 13.71 4.81 3.39
C LYS A 147 13.74 3.31 3.13
N ILE A 148 14.89 2.69 3.37
CA ILE A 148 15.05 1.24 3.31
C ILE A 148 14.78 0.66 4.69
N CYS A 149 13.79 -0.22 4.75
CA CYS A 149 13.28 -0.82 5.98
C CYS A 149 13.29 -2.34 5.88
N TYR A 150 13.21 -3.00 7.03
CA TYR A 150 13.18 -4.45 7.10
C TYR A 150 12.31 -4.96 8.24
N ALA A 151 11.73 -6.13 8.03
CA ALA A 151 10.98 -6.89 9.02
C ALA A 151 11.20 -8.39 8.79
N ASN A 152 11.28 -9.17 9.86
CA ASN A 152 11.51 -10.62 9.75
C ASN A 152 10.71 -11.41 10.77
N GLU A 153 10.29 -12.63 10.38
CA GLU A 153 9.50 -13.53 11.23
C GLU A 153 10.22 -13.87 12.53
N SER A 154 11.56 -13.84 12.56
CA SER A 154 12.34 -14.10 13.77
C SER A 154 12.38 -12.91 14.75
N TYR A 155 11.85 -11.74 14.38
CA TYR A 155 11.87 -10.54 15.23
C TYR A 155 10.54 -10.42 15.98
N ALA A 156 10.61 -10.37 17.32
CA ALA A 156 9.46 -10.45 18.22
C ALA A 156 8.32 -9.47 17.89
N ASN A 157 8.64 -8.24 17.47
CA ASN A 157 7.66 -7.17 17.26
C ASN A 157 7.14 -7.08 15.82
N ASP A 158 7.58 -7.96 14.91
CA ASP A 158 7.25 -7.85 13.48
C ASP A 158 6.08 -8.75 13.06
N PHE A 159 5.55 -9.57 13.98
CA PHE A 159 4.52 -10.55 13.66
C PHE A 159 3.28 -9.90 13.01
N ARG A 160 2.83 -8.74 13.52
CA ARG A 160 1.60 -8.09 13.06
C ARG A 160 1.74 -7.59 11.63
N ILE A 161 2.84 -6.90 11.31
CA ILE A 161 3.05 -6.38 9.95
C ILE A 161 3.27 -7.53 8.96
N ILE A 162 3.97 -8.57 9.37
CA ILE A 162 4.22 -9.76 8.55
C ILE A 162 2.91 -10.49 8.27
N ALA A 163 2.11 -10.79 9.29
CA ALA A 163 0.82 -11.43 9.13
C ALA A 163 -0.12 -10.59 8.26
N THR A 164 -0.09 -9.26 8.38
CA THR A 164 -1.00 -8.36 7.66
C THR A 164 -0.58 -8.10 6.22
N LEU A 165 0.71 -7.94 5.93
CA LEU A 165 1.19 -7.50 4.62
C LEU A 165 1.90 -8.61 3.82
N LYS A 166 2.73 -9.44 4.47
CA LYS A 166 3.54 -10.47 3.79
C LYS A 166 2.68 -11.67 3.36
N HIS A 167 1.83 -12.17 4.27
CA HIS A 167 1.12 -13.44 4.09
C HIS A 167 -0.29 -13.33 3.49
N THR A 168 -0.69 -12.14 3.05
CA THR A 168 -2.07 -11.87 2.60
C THR A 168 -2.13 -11.52 1.12
N LEU A 169 -1.44 -10.47 0.69
CA LEU A 169 -1.53 -9.93 -0.67
C LEU A 169 -0.41 -10.42 -1.60
N GLY A 170 0.52 -11.23 -1.07
CA GLY A 170 1.67 -11.74 -1.79
C GLY A 170 2.83 -10.75 -1.86
N ILE A 171 3.89 -11.13 -2.58
CA ILE A 171 5.15 -10.39 -2.68
C ILE A 171 5.63 -10.49 -4.14
N PRO A 172 6.11 -9.40 -4.78
CA PRO A 172 6.16 -8.04 -4.27
C PRO A 172 4.79 -7.34 -4.39
N THR A 173 4.46 -6.51 -3.39
CA THR A 173 3.26 -5.68 -3.38
C THR A 173 3.62 -4.22 -3.15
N VAL A 174 2.96 -3.33 -3.89
CA VAL A 174 3.10 -1.88 -3.82
C VAL A 174 1.81 -1.29 -3.26
N PHE A 175 1.94 -0.43 -2.27
CA PHE A 175 0.84 0.34 -1.70
C PHE A 175 1.11 1.82 -1.95
N PHE A 176 0.08 2.53 -2.37
CA PHE A 176 0.07 3.98 -2.35
C PHE A 176 -0.93 4.44 -1.27
N ILE A 177 -0.41 5.19 -0.31
CA ILE A 177 -1.13 5.64 0.89
C ILE A 177 -1.04 7.16 0.90
N ASP A 178 -2.15 7.86 1.11
CA ASP A 178 -2.13 9.33 1.17
C ASP A 178 -1.63 9.87 2.52
N GLU A 179 -1.59 11.19 2.64
CA GLU A 179 -1.16 11.90 3.85
C GLU A 179 -2.04 11.59 5.07
N ASP A 180 -3.34 11.32 4.87
CA ASP A 180 -4.31 10.93 5.91
C ASP A 180 -4.23 9.45 6.28
N LYS A 181 -3.26 8.72 5.71
CA LYS A 181 -3.05 7.27 5.87
C LYS A 181 -4.18 6.44 5.28
N LYS A 182 -4.94 6.98 4.32
CA LYS A 182 -5.92 6.21 3.56
C LYS A 182 -5.21 5.40 2.48
N VAL A 183 -5.63 4.15 2.30
CA VAL A 183 -5.16 3.31 1.21
C VAL A 183 -5.80 3.79 -0.08
N VAL A 184 -4.98 4.26 -1.00
CA VAL A 184 -5.43 4.85 -2.26
C VAL A 184 -5.28 3.84 -3.40
N ASN A 185 -4.20 3.07 -3.41
CA ASN A 185 -3.97 2.06 -4.45
C ASN A 185 -3.13 0.89 -3.91
N ILE A 186 -3.36 -0.30 -4.46
CA ILE A 186 -2.57 -1.50 -4.19
C ILE A 186 -2.35 -2.23 -5.51
N ASN A 187 -1.10 -2.61 -5.79
CA ASN A 187 -0.79 -3.41 -6.96
C ASN A 187 0.30 -4.44 -6.66
N ARG A 188 0.31 -5.52 -7.43
CA ARG A 188 1.36 -6.55 -7.38
C ARG A 188 2.37 -6.26 -8.47
N ILE A 189 3.66 -6.30 -8.13
CA ILE A 189 4.71 -6.17 -9.14
C ILE A 189 4.71 -7.46 -9.95
N LYS A 190 4.28 -7.38 -11.21
CA LYS A 190 4.44 -8.48 -12.15
C LYS A 190 5.92 -8.60 -12.47
N ASN A 191 6.51 -9.71 -12.06
CA ASN A 191 7.91 -9.96 -12.40
C ASN A 191 7.99 -10.29 -13.90
N HIS A 192 8.14 -9.27 -14.73
CA HIS A 192 8.44 -9.39 -16.16
C HIS A 192 9.92 -9.74 -16.38
N TYR A 193 10.51 -10.56 -15.50
CA TYR A 193 11.89 -10.99 -15.64
C TYR A 193 12.06 -11.71 -16.98
N LYS A 194 12.72 -11.01 -17.90
CA LYS A 194 13.17 -11.54 -19.16
C LYS A 194 14.69 -11.41 -19.14
N PRO A 195 15.46 -12.51 -19.11
CA PRO A 195 16.93 -12.46 -18.96
C PRO A 195 17.63 -11.51 -19.94
N LYS A 196 17.05 -11.31 -21.13
CA LYS A 196 17.60 -10.49 -22.23
C LYS A 196 16.95 -9.11 -22.38
N ILE A 197 16.10 -8.67 -21.44
CA ILE A 197 15.51 -7.33 -21.53
C ILE A 197 16.61 -6.26 -21.50
N SER A 198 16.50 -5.20 -22.30
CA SER A 198 17.46 -4.09 -22.24
C SER A 198 17.33 -3.33 -20.90
N PHE A 199 18.38 -2.61 -20.48
CA PHE A 199 18.29 -1.77 -19.28
C PHE A 199 17.23 -0.69 -19.44
N TYR A 200 17.24 0.03 -20.56
CA TYR A 200 16.28 1.11 -20.82
C TYR A 200 14.83 0.61 -20.80
N THR A 201 14.54 -0.51 -21.46
CA THR A 201 13.18 -1.09 -21.45
C THR A 201 12.76 -1.53 -20.05
N ALA A 202 13.67 -2.12 -19.28
CA ALA A 202 13.40 -2.48 -17.89
C ALA A 202 13.09 -1.24 -17.03
N LEU A 203 13.88 -0.17 -17.18
CA LEU A 203 13.67 1.11 -16.51
C LEU A 203 12.31 1.71 -16.87
N THR A 204 11.97 1.82 -18.16
CA THR A 204 10.66 2.36 -18.59
C THR A 204 9.50 1.57 -17.99
N ILE A 205 9.53 0.23 -18.05
CA ILE A 205 8.46 -0.61 -17.47
C ILE A 205 8.32 -0.38 -15.97
N SER A 206 9.43 -0.36 -15.23
CA SER A 206 9.41 -0.14 -13.79
C SER A 206 8.96 1.28 -13.44
N TYR A 207 9.43 2.29 -14.18
CA TYR A 207 9.02 3.68 -14.02
C TYR A 207 7.53 3.83 -14.23
N ASP A 208 7.00 3.37 -15.36
CA ASP A 208 5.57 3.46 -15.69
C ASP A 208 4.70 2.77 -14.63
N LEU A 209 5.13 1.61 -14.13
CA LEU A 209 4.43 0.89 -13.06
C LEU A 209 4.32 1.74 -11.78
N PHE A 210 5.43 2.30 -11.30
CA PHE A 210 5.41 3.09 -10.06
C PHE A 210 4.77 4.47 -10.27
N ASP A 211 4.98 5.10 -11.42
CA ASP A 211 4.43 6.41 -11.76
C ASP A 211 2.90 6.35 -11.90
N GLN A 212 2.34 5.28 -12.50
CA GLN A 212 0.89 5.03 -12.55
C GLN A 212 0.26 4.81 -11.17
N MET A 213 1.01 4.29 -10.19
CA MET A 213 0.52 4.17 -8.81
C MET A 213 0.32 5.53 -8.14
N ILE A 214 1.09 6.55 -8.56
CA ILE A 214 1.26 7.82 -7.85
C ILE A 214 0.54 8.98 -8.57
N ASN A 215 0.75 9.13 -9.88
CA ASN A 215 0.36 10.31 -10.65
C ASN A 215 -1.12 10.67 -10.64
N PRO A 216 -2.08 9.72 -10.64
CA PRO A 216 -3.50 10.07 -10.55
C PRO A 216 -3.84 10.88 -9.29
N TYR A 217 -2.98 10.82 -8.26
CA TYR A 217 -3.23 11.39 -6.95
C TYR A 217 -2.36 12.59 -6.65
N LEU A 218 -1.08 12.58 -7.03
CA LEU A 218 -0.22 13.76 -6.81
C LEU A 218 -0.64 14.96 -7.67
N ASN A 219 -1.10 14.74 -8.90
CA ASN A 219 -1.59 15.84 -9.74
C ASN A 219 -2.88 16.47 -9.18
N LYS A 220 -3.69 15.70 -8.44
CA LYS A 220 -4.88 16.19 -7.73
C LYS A 220 -4.52 17.06 -6.51
N ILE A 221 -3.44 16.71 -5.82
CA ILE A 221 -2.92 17.50 -4.69
C ILE A 221 -2.39 18.85 -5.19
N THR A 222 -1.62 18.86 -6.29
CA THR A 222 -1.07 20.10 -6.88
C THR A 222 -2.15 21.03 -7.44
N SER A 223 -3.25 20.48 -7.97
CA SER A 223 -4.37 21.29 -8.46
C SER A 223 -5.24 21.84 -7.31
N ASN A 224 -5.42 21.09 -6.23
CA ASN A 224 -6.14 21.59 -5.05
C ASN A 224 -5.36 22.65 -4.26
N SER A 225 -4.03 22.52 -4.12
CA SER A 225 -3.20 23.52 -3.43
C SER A 225 -3.09 24.83 -4.23
N ALA A 226 -3.15 24.77 -5.56
CA ALA A 226 -3.23 25.96 -6.41
C ALA A 226 -4.57 26.71 -6.29
N ILE A 227 -5.67 26.04 -5.94
CA ILE A 227 -6.98 26.68 -5.74
C ILE A 227 -7.05 27.37 -4.37
N VAL A 228 -6.41 26.80 -3.34
CA VAL A 228 -6.36 27.41 -2.00
C VAL A 228 -5.51 28.70 -2.00
N ASN A 229 -4.40 28.72 -2.72
CA ASN A 229 -3.50 29.89 -2.78
C ASN A 229 -3.98 31.04 -3.71
N ASN A 230 -5.16 30.92 -4.33
CA ASN A 230 -5.74 31.95 -5.20
C ASN A 230 -6.98 32.63 -4.57
N ASN A 231 -7.25 32.38 -3.29
CA ASN A 231 -8.38 32.95 -2.55
C ASN A 231 -7.95 33.83 -1.36
N ASP A 232 -6.68 34.23 -1.28
CA ASP A 232 -6.16 35.20 -0.31
C ASP A 232 -5.84 36.56 -0.97
#